data_AF-A0A917NDK8-F1
#
_entry.id   AF-A0A917NDK8-F1
#
_cell.length_a   1.000
_cell.length_b   1.000
_cell.length_c   1.000
_cell.angle_alpha   90.00
_cell.angle_beta   90.00
_cell.angle_gamma   90.00
#
_symmetry.space_group_name_H-M   'P 1'
#
loop_
_entity.id
_entity.type
_entity.pdbx_description
1 polymer ?
#
loop_
_entity_poly.entity_id
_entity_poly.type
_entity_poly.pdbx_seq_one_letter_code
_entity_poly.pdbx_strand_id
1 'polypeptide(L)'
;MKPAMPFIVAIIIFTGFGTALYGISQSEQTKTAEVWSAFIYNKGFNSGRYQKEDGFQSFKQCKAYAESAESNPNGANWECGLNCGFDSRRQGFQCDTMMHK
;
A
#
# COMPACT_ATOMS: atom_id res chain seq x y z
N MET A 1 -2.74 -36.24 42.16
CA MET A 1 -3.56 -35.67 41.07
C MET A 1 -2.69 -34.69 40.30
N LYS A 2 -2.61 -34.88 38.97
CA LYS A 2 -1.68 -34.23 38.02
C LYS A 2 -1.92 -32.71 37.92
N PRO A 3 -0.91 -31.93 37.48
CA PRO A 3 -0.94 -30.47 37.60
C PRO A 3 -1.94 -29.88 36.59
N ALA A 4 -3.19 -29.73 37.01
CA ALA A 4 -4.23 -29.07 36.22
C ALA A 4 -3.96 -27.56 36.07
N MET A 5 -3.21 -26.99 37.01
CA MET A 5 -2.94 -25.55 37.07
C MET A 5 -2.12 -25.01 35.88
N PRO A 6 -0.98 -25.60 35.46
CA PRO A 6 -0.25 -25.12 34.28
C PRO A 6 -1.05 -25.26 32.98
N PHE A 7 -1.95 -26.25 32.88
CA PHE A 7 -2.81 -26.41 31.71
C PHE A 7 -3.85 -25.29 31.59
N ILE A 8 -4.47 -24.89 32.70
CA ILE A 8 -5.44 -23.79 32.74
C ILE A 8 -4.77 -22.47 32.36
N VAL A 9 -3.57 -22.21 32.91
CA VAL A 9 -2.79 -21.00 32.59
C VAL A 9 -2.43 -20.95 31.10
N ALA A 10 -2.00 -22.08 30.52
CA ALA A 10 -1.68 -22.15 29.09
C ALA A 10 -2.90 -21.80 28.21
N ILE A 11 -4.09 -22.35 28.53
CA ILE A 11 -5.31 -22.08 27.77
C ILE A 11 -5.67 -20.59 27.80
N ILE A 12 -5.55 -19.93 28.96
CA ILE A 12 -5.82 -18.49 29.12
C ILE A 12 -4.85 -17.65 28.27
N ILE A 13 -3.56 -18.01 28.27
CA ILE A 13 -2.55 -17.31 27.47
C ILE A 13 -2.85 -17.46 25.98
N PHE A 14 -3.14 -18.68 25.51
CA PHE A 14 -3.42 -18.92 24.09
C PHE A 14 -4.71 -18.25 23.63
N THR A 15 -5.76 -18.24 24.45
CA THR A 15 -7.01 -17.54 24.12
C THR A 15 -6.82 -16.02 24.11
N GLY A 16 -6.13 -15.45 25.10
CA GLY A 16 -5.82 -14.01 25.13
C GLY A 16 -4.93 -13.57 23.96
N PHE A 17 -3.96 -14.40 23.58
CA PHE A 17 -3.12 -14.14 22.42
C PHE A 17 -3.91 -14.22 21.11
N GLY A 18 -4.77 -15.24 20.97
CA GLY A 18 -5.65 -15.40 19.81
C GLY A 18 -6.61 -14.23 19.63
N THR A 19 -7.22 -13.72 20.71
CA THR A 19 -8.12 -12.56 20.65
C THR A 19 -7.38 -11.27 20.31
N ALA A 20 -6.16 -11.08 20.85
CA ALA A 20 -5.32 -9.94 20.49
C ALA A 20 -4.94 -9.94 19.00
N LEU A 21 -4.52 -11.10 18.47
CA LEU A 21 -4.21 -11.24 17.04
C LEU A 21 -5.44 -11.04 16.15
N TYR A 22 -6.61 -11.54 16.57
CA TYR A 22 -7.86 -11.34 15.85
C TYR A 22 -8.25 -9.86 15.78
N GLY A 23 -8.07 -9.11 16.88
CA GLY A 23 -8.35 -7.66 16.92
C GLY A 23 -7.42 -6.86 16.00
N ILE A 24 -6.12 -7.18 15.99
CA ILE A 24 -5.15 -6.53 15.08
C ILE A 24 -5.48 -6.84 13.62
N SER A 25 -5.78 -8.11 13.31
CA SER A 25 -6.12 -8.53 11.95
C SER A 25 -7.39 -7.87 11.42
N GLN A 26 -8.42 -7.67 12.26
CA GLN A 26 -9.59 -6.90 11.87
C GLN A 26 -9.28 -5.41 11.69
N SER A 27 -8.41 -4.84 12.52
CA SER A 27 -8.01 -3.43 12.39
C SER A 27 -7.29 -3.16 11.06
N GLU A 28 -6.49 -4.11 10.57
CA GLU A 28 -5.87 -4.04 9.23
C GLU A 28 -6.86 -4.32 8.08
N GLN A 29 -7.99 -4.98 8.36
CA GLN A 29 -9.08 -5.19 7.40
C GLN A 29 -10.08 -4.03 7.32
N THR A 30 -9.89 -2.95 8.10
CA THR A 30 -10.63 -1.71 7.87
C THR A 30 -10.24 -1.24 6.48
N LYS A 31 -11.11 -1.50 5.50
CA LYS A 31 -10.94 -1.13 4.10
C LYS A 31 -10.50 0.33 4.03
N THR A 32 -9.20 0.55 4.00
CA THR A 32 -8.61 1.85 3.72
C THR A 32 -9.20 2.20 2.37
N ALA A 33 -9.88 3.35 2.29
CA ALA A 33 -10.46 3.81 1.04
C ALA A 33 -9.38 3.64 -0.05
N GLU A 34 -9.73 3.01 -1.18
CA GLU A 34 -8.78 2.75 -2.25
C GLU A 34 -8.14 4.07 -2.69
N VAL A 35 -6.88 4.30 -2.31
CA VAL A 35 -6.17 5.52 -2.63
C VAL A 35 -5.24 5.23 -3.80
N TRP A 36 -5.41 6.02 -4.85
CA TRP A 36 -4.53 6.00 -6.00
C TRP A 36 -3.43 7.05 -5.86
N SER A 37 -2.26 6.71 -6.39
CA SER A 37 -1.05 7.54 -6.40
C SER A 37 -0.51 7.63 -7.83
N ALA A 38 -0.25 8.85 -8.31
CA ALA A 38 0.35 9.11 -9.62
C ALA A 38 1.88 9.21 -9.50
N PHE A 39 2.60 8.63 -10.45
CA PHE A 39 4.06 8.67 -10.58
C PHE A 39 4.42 9.23 -11.96
N ILE A 40 5.04 10.41 -12.01
CA ILE A 40 5.35 11.13 -13.25
C ILE A 40 6.86 11.12 -13.52
N TYR A 41 7.28 10.48 -14.61
CA TYR A 41 8.69 10.30 -14.95
C TYR A 41 9.18 11.38 -15.94
N ASN A 42 9.26 12.63 -15.47
CA ASN A 42 9.67 13.79 -16.30
C ASN A 42 11.07 13.65 -16.93
N LYS A 43 11.95 12.80 -16.37
CA LYS A 43 13.30 12.54 -16.88
C LYS A 43 13.45 11.18 -17.57
N GLY A 44 12.33 10.54 -17.91
CA GLY A 44 12.27 9.19 -18.45
C GLY A 44 12.19 8.12 -17.35
N PHE A 45 11.61 6.96 -17.70
CA PHE A 45 11.32 5.86 -16.78
C PHE A 45 12.55 5.36 -16.02
N ASN A 46 13.68 5.25 -16.72
CA ASN A 46 14.94 4.73 -16.16
C ASN A 46 15.70 5.72 -15.27
N SER A 47 15.20 6.95 -15.08
CA SER A 47 15.90 7.97 -14.31
C SER A 47 15.83 7.76 -12.79
N GLY A 48 15.01 6.81 -12.32
CA GLY A 48 14.76 6.55 -10.90
C GLY A 48 14.14 7.73 -10.15
N ARG A 49 13.81 8.82 -10.85
CA ARG A 49 13.24 10.04 -10.30
C ARG A 49 11.88 10.29 -10.92
N TYR A 50 10.86 10.19 -10.09
CA TYR A 50 9.48 10.53 -10.43
C TYR A 50 8.96 11.60 -9.47
N GLN A 51 7.99 12.38 -9.93
CA GLN A 51 7.12 13.13 -9.04
C GLN A 51 5.98 12.22 -8.61
N LYS A 52 5.69 12.18 -7.32
CA LYS A 52 4.60 11.37 -6.76
C LYS A 52 3.52 12.30 -6.21
N GLU A 53 2.28 12.07 -6.61
CA GLU A 53 1.09 12.73 -6.06
C GLU A 53 0.14 11.66 -5.54
N ASP A 54 -0.44 11.85 -4.36
CA ASP A 54 -1.29 10.86 -3.69
C ASP A 54 -2.72 11.37 -3.50
N GLY A 55 -3.62 10.49 -3.06
CA GLY A 55 -4.95 10.89 -2.57
C GLY A 55 -6.05 10.84 -3.62
N PHE A 56 -5.78 10.28 -4.80
CA PHE A 56 -6.79 10.13 -5.85
C PHE A 56 -7.80 9.05 -5.47
N GLN A 57 -9.10 9.36 -5.59
CA GLN A 57 -10.18 8.44 -5.19
C GLN A 57 -10.52 7.42 -6.29
N SER A 58 -9.90 7.55 -7.47
CA SER A 58 -10.11 6.62 -8.58
C SER A 58 -8.94 6.68 -9.57
N PHE A 59 -8.75 5.58 -10.29
CA PHE A 59 -7.83 5.52 -11.43
C PHE A 59 -8.09 6.65 -12.44
N LYS A 60 -9.36 6.99 -12.72
CA LYS A 60 -9.70 8.05 -13.69
C LYS A 60 -9.17 9.42 -13.27
N GLN A 61 -9.23 9.75 -11.98
CA GLN A 61 -8.67 11.00 -11.45
C GLN A 61 -7.15 10.99 -11.50
N CYS A 62 -6.53 9.89 -11.08
CA CYS A 62 -5.08 9.71 -11.15
C CYS A 62 -4.56 9.86 -12.58
N LYS A 63 -5.22 9.17 -13.54
CA LYS A 63 -4.89 9.22 -14.96
C LYS A 63 -5.03 10.64 -15.52
N ALA A 64 -6.15 11.32 -15.25
CA ALA A 64 -6.36 12.68 -15.76
C ALA A 64 -5.29 13.65 -15.23
N TYR A 65 -4.93 13.53 -13.95
CA TYR A 65 -3.81 14.29 -13.40
C TYR A 65 -2.49 13.93 -14.10
N ALA A 66 -2.19 12.64 -14.23
CA ALA A 66 -0.95 12.16 -14.80
C ALA A 66 -0.76 12.59 -16.26
N GLU A 67 -1.83 12.52 -17.07
CA GLU A 67 -1.85 13.03 -18.44
C GLU A 67 -1.68 14.55 -18.51
N SER A 68 -2.25 15.30 -17.55
CA SER A 68 -2.10 16.76 -17.49
C SER A 68 -0.72 17.22 -17.00
N ALA A 69 -0.10 16.46 -16.10
CA ALA A 69 1.21 16.75 -15.53
C ALA A 69 2.36 16.32 -16.46
N GLU A 70 2.04 15.55 -17.51
CA GLU A 70 2.97 15.09 -18.53
C GLU A 70 3.52 16.28 -19.34
N SER A 71 4.66 16.81 -18.91
CA SER A 71 5.31 17.96 -19.54
C SER A 71 6.16 17.61 -20.77
N ASN A 72 6.37 16.32 -21.05
CA ASN A 72 7.31 15.87 -22.06
C ASN A 72 6.63 15.66 -23.42
N PRO A 73 6.98 16.44 -24.47
CA PRO A 73 6.39 16.30 -25.80
C PRO A 73 6.70 14.96 -26.49
N ASN A 74 7.66 14.19 -25.97
CA ASN A 74 8.01 12.84 -26.46
C ASN A 74 7.34 11.71 -25.68
N GLY A 75 6.39 12.02 -24.80
CA GLY A 75 5.72 11.04 -23.95
C GLY A 75 6.48 10.86 -22.63
N ALA A 76 6.09 11.56 -21.57
CA ALA A 76 6.55 11.20 -20.23
C ALA A 76 5.74 9.97 -19.80
N ASN A 77 6.45 8.89 -19.52
CA ASN A 77 5.82 7.72 -18.93
C ASN A 77 5.24 8.14 -17.58
N TRP A 78 4.00 7.75 -17.33
CA TRP A 78 3.35 7.93 -16.05
C TRP A 78 2.76 6.61 -15.62
N GLU A 79 2.63 6.46 -14.30
CA GLU A 79 1.99 5.29 -13.71
C GLU A 79 1.04 5.72 -12.61
N CYS A 80 -0.06 4.98 -12.46
CA CYS A 80 -1.03 5.13 -11.41
C CYS A 80 -1.06 3.84 -10.60
N GLY A 81 -0.66 3.93 -9.34
CA GLY A 81 -0.65 2.81 -8.42
C GLY A 81 -1.77 2.88 -7.39
N LEU A 82 -2.35 1.74 -7.04
CA LEU A 82 -3.35 1.60 -5.98
C LEU A 82 -2.66 1.24 -4.65
N ASN A 83 -3.03 1.92 -3.57
CA ASN A 83 -2.58 1.70 -2.20
C ASN A 83 -1.06 1.62 -2.06
N CYS A 84 -0.34 2.58 -2.66
CA CYS A 84 1.11 2.56 -2.67
C CYS A 84 1.73 2.87 -1.31
N GLY A 85 2.52 1.93 -0.78
CA GLY A 85 3.32 2.10 0.43
C GLY A 85 4.82 2.12 0.14
N PHE A 86 5.61 2.87 0.90
CA PHE A 86 7.07 2.85 0.76
C PHE A 86 7.65 1.58 1.43
N ASP A 87 8.31 0.73 0.64
CA ASP A 87 9.06 -0.43 1.13
C ASP A 87 10.54 -0.07 1.27
N SER A 88 10.98 0.13 2.50
CA SER A 88 12.36 0.47 2.84
C SER A 88 13.36 -0.63 2.48
N ARG A 89 12.94 -1.90 2.39
CA ARG A 89 13.81 -3.01 2.00
C ARG A 89 14.10 -3.00 0.51
N ARG A 90 13.16 -2.51 -0.29
CA ARG A 90 13.25 -2.40 -1.75
C ARG A 90 13.64 -1.00 -2.24
N GLN A 91 13.77 -0.05 -1.32
CA GLN A 91 14.11 1.36 -1.61
C GLN A 91 13.15 1.99 -2.63
N GLY A 92 11.85 1.68 -2.55
CA GLY A 92 10.86 2.15 -3.51
C GLY A 92 9.42 2.02 -3.01
N PHE A 93 8.46 2.52 -3.79
CA PHE A 93 7.04 2.30 -3.50
C PHE A 93 6.58 0.97 -4.08
N GLN A 94 5.77 0.26 -3.32
CA GLN A 94 5.08 -0.94 -3.73
C GLN A 94 3.58 -0.68 -3.64
N CYS A 95 2.89 -0.95 -4.74
CA CYS A 95 1.45 -0.75 -4.89
C CYS A 95 0.77 -2.09 -5.12
N ASP A 96 -0.49 -2.22 -4.70
CA ASP A 96 -1.29 -3.43 -4.91
C ASP A 96 -1.56 -3.65 -6.40
N THR A 97 -1.78 -2.56 -7.13
CA THR A 97 -1.99 -2.55 -8.57
C THR A 97 -1.24 -1.38 -9.17
N MET A 98 -0.70 -1.55 -10.37
CA MET A 98 0.01 -0.52 -11.11
C MET A 98 -0.48 -0.50 -12.55
N MET A 99 -0.93 0.67 -13.00
CA MET A 99 -1.42 0.91 -14.34
C MET A 99 -0.55 1.98 -15.00
N HIS A 100 -0.09 1.73 -16.22
CA HIS A 100 0.83 2.59 -16.96
C HIS A 100 0.21 3.06 -18.29
N LYS A 101 0.82 4.09 -18.88
CA LYS A 101 0.57 4.56 -20.25
C LYS A 101 1.15 3.59 -21.29
#